data_AF-A0A962VCF7-F1
#
_entry.id   AF-A0A962VCF7-F1
#
_cell.length_a   1.000
_cell.length_b   1.000
_cell.length_c   1.000
_cell.angle_alpha   90.00
_cell.angle_beta   90.00
_cell.angle_gamma   90.00
#
_symmetry.space_group_name_H-M   'P 1'
#
loop_
_entity.id
_entity.type
_entity.pdbx_description
1 polymer ?
#
loop_
_entity_poly.entity_id
_entity_poly.type
_entity_poly.pdbx_seq_one_letter_code
_entity_poly.pdbx_strand_id
1 'polypeptide(L)'
;LLLVSTTGEDAEYVILDEQLRPTPAAMPAAVRKVVERIGENCEPALTTVLFMAGAGGSLRSGVTENPVRLTHSVKDALTRVTCGGAPVFIWPGGGITFMVDVTRMPDRAFGYVPTP
;
A
#
# COMPACT_ATOMS: atom_id res chain seq x y z
N LEU A 1 -15.14 23.18 24.84
CA LEU A 1 -14.31 21.97 24.63
C LEU A 1 -14.82 21.28 23.37
N LEU A 2 -13.92 20.85 22.48
CA LEU A 2 -14.27 20.04 21.31
C LEU A 2 -13.91 18.59 21.61
N LEU A 3 -14.87 17.69 21.46
CA LEU A 3 -14.69 16.25 21.46
C LEU A 3 -14.90 15.79 20.02
N VAL A 4 -13.91 15.14 19.40
CA VAL A 4 -13.98 14.74 18.00
C VAL A 4 -13.25 13.42 17.82
N SER A 5 -13.79 12.51 17.00
CA SER A 5 -13.09 11.29 16.61
C SER A 5 -11.87 11.61 15.74
N THR A 6 -10.94 10.67 15.64
CA THR A 6 -9.76 10.85 14.75
C THR A 6 -10.13 10.94 13.28
N THR A 7 -11.30 10.41 12.90
CA THR A 7 -11.85 10.48 11.54
C THR A 7 -12.70 11.73 11.31
N GLY A 8 -13.06 12.49 12.36
CA GLY A 8 -13.95 13.64 12.25
C GLY A 8 -15.42 13.29 11.97
N GLU A 9 -15.76 11.99 11.87
CA GLU A 9 -17.13 11.51 11.66
C GLU A 9 -18.04 11.81 12.84
N ASP A 10 -17.52 11.71 14.06
CA ASP A 10 -18.23 12.02 15.31
C ASP A 10 -17.61 13.26 15.96
N ALA A 11 -18.44 14.26 16.29
CA ALA A 11 -17.98 15.44 17.02
C ALA A 11 -19.06 16.06 17.90
N GLU A 12 -18.66 16.56 19.06
CA GLU A 12 -19.50 17.30 19.98
C GLU A 12 -18.77 18.52 20.55
N TYR A 13 -19.50 19.63 20.68
CA TYR A 13 -19.00 20.84 21.32
C TYR A 13 -19.70 21.03 22.65
N VAL A 14 -18.92 21.10 23.73
CA VAL A 14 -19.44 21.22 25.10
C VAL A 14 -18.83 22.43 25.81
N ILE A 15 -19.62 23.09 26.66
CA ILE A 15 -19.15 24.14 27.58
C ILE A 15 -19.23 23.63 29.02
N LEU A 16 -18.39 24.16 29.91
CA LEU A 16 -18.48 23.82 31.32
C LEU A 16 -19.54 24.70 31.99
N ASP A 17 -20.44 24.08 32.74
CA ASP A 17 -21.39 24.80 33.60
C ASP A 17 -20.68 25.40 34.85
N GLU A 18 -21.44 26.07 35.71
CA GLU A 18 -20.92 26.67 36.95
C GLU A 18 -20.31 25.64 37.92
N GLN A 19 -20.68 24.37 37.79
CA GLN A 19 -20.14 23.25 38.56
C GLN A 19 -19.02 22.52 37.80
N LEU A 20 -18.50 23.10 36.72
CA LEU A 20 -17.45 22.56 35.86
C LEU A 20 -17.84 21.25 35.16
N ARG A 21 -19.14 20.98 34.96
CA ARG A 21 -19.62 19.81 34.23
C ARG A 21 -19.78 20.13 32.75
N PRO A 22 -19.33 19.25 31.83
CA PRO A 22 -19.55 19.44 30.40
C PRO A 22 -21.04 19.39 30.05
N THR A 23 -21.52 20.39 29.31
CA THR A 23 -22.89 20.49 28.81
C THR A 23 -22.87 20.77 27.30
N PRO A 24 -23.72 20.09 26.49
CA PRO A 24 -23.76 20.30 25.05
C PRO A 24 -24.10 21.75 24.70
N ALA A 25 -23.40 22.30 23.72
CA ALA A 25 -23.61 23.66 23.22
C ALA A 25 -23.50 23.72 21.69
N ALA A 26 -24.05 24.78 21.11
CA ALA A 26 -23.92 25.00 19.66
C ALA A 26 -22.45 25.15 19.27
N MET A 27 -21.98 24.28 18.38
CA MET A 27 -20.60 24.33 17.88
C MET A 27 -20.36 25.60 17.05
N PRO A 28 -19.39 26.47 17.41
CA PRO A 28 -19.05 27.65 16.63
C PRO A 28 -18.64 27.29 15.20
N ALA A 29 -18.98 28.14 14.23
CA ALA A 29 -18.72 27.88 12.81
C ALA A 29 -17.22 27.64 12.51
N ALA A 30 -16.32 28.36 13.18
CA ALA A 30 -14.88 28.16 13.02
C ALA A 30 -14.42 26.76 13.47
N VAL A 31 -15.02 26.22 14.55
CA VAL A 31 -14.72 24.88 15.08
C VAL A 31 -15.30 23.80 14.15
N ARG A 32 -16.53 23.99 13.67
CA ARG A 32 -17.17 23.08 12.71
C ARG A 32 -16.34 22.92 11.43
N LYS A 33 -15.81 24.03 10.91
CA LYS A 33 -14.92 24.01 9.74
C LYS A 33 -13.66 23.16 9.96
N VAL A 34 -13.17 23.07 11.20
CA VAL A 34 -12.03 22.20 11.55
C VAL A 34 -12.46 20.74 11.54
N VAL A 35 -13.62 20.41 12.13
CA VAL A 35 -14.17 19.04 12.13
C VAL A 35 -14.39 18.54 10.69
N GLU A 36 -15.02 19.36 9.85
CA GLU A 36 -15.26 19.04 8.44
C GLU A 36 -13.95 18.75 7.71
N ARG A 37 -12.90 19.54 7.96
CA ARG A 37 -11.56 19.30 7.39
C ARG A 37 -10.90 18.02 7.90
N ILE A 38 -11.13 17.63 9.15
CA ILE A 38 -10.62 16.36 9.68
C ILE A 38 -11.27 15.20 8.91
N GLY A 39 -12.60 15.27 8.70
CA GLY A 39 -13.33 14.30 7.88
C GLY A 39 -12.87 14.26 6.42
N GLU A 40 -12.73 15.42 5.78
CA GLU A 40 -12.26 15.53 4.40
C GLU A 40 -10.85 14.95 4.19
N ASN A 41 -9.99 15.05 5.20
CA ASN A 41 -8.62 14.54 5.15
C ASN A 41 -8.51 13.07 5.60
N CYS A 42 -9.62 12.43 6.01
CA CYS A 42 -9.61 11.04 6.38
C CYS A 42 -9.61 10.15 5.12
N GLU A 43 -8.54 9.40 4.91
CA GLU A 43 -8.43 8.43 3.82
C GLU A 43 -8.67 6.99 4.35
N PRO A 44 -9.16 6.06 3.51
CA PRO A 44 -9.28 4.66 3.89
C PRO A 44 -7.93 4.09 4.36
N ALA A 45 -7.93 3.38 5.48
CA ALA A 45 -6.77 2.60 5.90
C ALA A 45 -6.59 1.42 4.95
N LEU A 46 -5.57 1.50 4.07
CA LEU A 46 -5.25 0.45 3.12
C LEU A 46 -4.05 -0.37 3.61
N THR A 47 -4.19 -1.70 3.56
CA THR A 47 -3.07 -2.64 3.78
C THR A 47 -2.49 -3.03 2.43
N THR A 48 -1.19 -2.81 2.24
CA THR A 48 -0.49 -3.26 1.03
C THR A 48 0.18 -4.61 1.29
N VAL A 49 -0.04 -5.57 0.40
CA VAL A 49 0.68 -6.85 0.41
C VAL A 49 1.66 -6.88 -0.77
N LEU A 50 2.95 -6.92 -0.45
CA LEU A 50 4.02 -6.97 -1.43
C LEU A 50 4.62 -8.38 -1.46
N PHE A 51 4.80 -8.91 -2.66
CA PHE A 51 5.53 -10.16 -2.87
C PHE A 51 6.92 -9.87 -3.42
N MET A 52 7.95 -10.42 -2.79
CA MET A 52 9.34 -10.33 -3.24
C MET A 52 9.84 -11.71 -3.66
N ALA A 53 10.41 -11.80 -4.85
CA ALA A 53 10.89 -13.07 -5.41
C ALA A 53 12.14 -12.91 -6.28
N GLY A 54 12.86 -14.02 -6.45
CA GLY A 54 13.99 -14.14 -7.37
C GLY A 54 13.65 -15.07 -8.53
N ALA A 55 14.04 -14.68 -9.75
CA ALA A 55 13.98 -15.54 -10.92
C ALA A 55 15.26 -16.38 -11.04
N GLY A 56 15.12 -17.68 -10.72
CA GLY A 56 16.18 -18.68 -10.77
C GLY A 56 16.51 -19.19 -12.19
N GLY A 57 17.25 -20.30 -12.27
CA GLY A 57 17.67 -20.89 -13.55
C GLY A 57 16.50 -21.38 -14.42
N SER A 58 15.55 -22.11 -13.84
CA SER A 58 14.40 -22.70 -14.54
C SER A 58 13.47 -21.66 -15.18
N LEU A 59 13.29 -20.51 -14.52
CA LEU A 59 12.48 -19.41 -15.07
C LEU A 59 13.15 -18.81 -16.32
N ARG A 60 14.49 -18.77 -16.33
CA ARG A 60 15.27 -18.15 -17.42
C ARG A 60 15.50 -19.10 -18.60
N SER A 61 15.53 -20.41 -18.39
CA SER A 61 15.84 -21.39 -19.45
C SER A 61 14.81 -21.42 -20.58
N GLY A 62 13.55 -21.06 -20.31
CA GLY A 62 12.51 -20.97 -21.34
C GLY A 62 12.53 -19.68 -22.18
N VAL A 63 13.36 -18.70 -21.80
CA VAL A 63 13.34 -17.35 -22.39
C VAL A 63 14.64 -17.04 -23.15
N THR A 64 15.75 -17.66 -22.76
CA THR A 64 17.08 -17.39 -23.34
C THR A 64 17.99 -18.61 -23.25
N GLU A 65 18.90 -18.74 -24.20
CA GLU A 65 20.02 -19.69 -24.13
C GLU A 65 21.14 -19.21 -23.17
N ASN A 66 21.22 -17.90 -22.90
CA ASN A 66 22.22 -17.31 -22.00
C ASN A 66 21.56 -16.56 -20.83
N PRO A 67 21.37 -17.23 -19.67
CA PRO A 67 20.70 -16.65 -18.50
C PRO A 67 21.40 -15.42 -17.92
N VAL A 68 22.73 -15.30 -18.09
CA VAL A 68 23.50 -14.16 -17.61
C VAL A 68 23.19 -12.93 -18.46
N ARG A 69 23.15 -13.07 -19.80
CA ARG A 69 22.78 -11.96 -20.70
C ARG A 69 21.35 -11.46 -20.47
N LEU A 70 20.40 -12.35 -20.19
CA LEU A 70 19.04 -11.92 -19.83
C LEU A 70 19.03 -11.12 -18.52
N THR A 71 19.88 -11.50 -17.56
CA THR A 71 20.00 -10.76 -16.31
C THR A 71 20.53 -9.35 -16.56
N HIS A 72 21.57 -9.19 -17.38
CA HIS A 72 22.04 -7.86 -17.80
C HIS A 72 20.97 -7.06 -18.54
N SER A 73 20.28 -7.67 -19.51
CA SER A 73 19.20 -7.03 -20.27
C SER A 73 18.06 -6.49 -19.39
N VAL A 74 17.72 -7.21 -18.32
CA VAL A 74 16.74 -6.75 -17.32
C VAL A 74 17.29 -5.57 -16.51
N LYS A 75 18.57 -5.61 -16.11
CA LYS A 75 19.20 -4.52 -15.35
C LYS A 75 19.38 -3.26 -16.17
N ASP A 76 19.67 -3.41 -17.46
CA ASP A 76 19.79 -2.32 -18.42
C ASP A 76 18.42 -1.81 -18.90
N ALA A 77 17.32 -2.32 -18.33
CA ALA A 77 15.93 -1.99 -18.65
C ALA A 77 15.53 -2.22 -20.12
N LEU A 78 16.29 -3.04 -20.85
CA LEU A 78 15.99 -3.46 -22.22
C LEU A 78 14.90 -4.54 -22.25
N THR A 79 14.81 -5.35 -21.20
CA THR A 79 13.76 -6.36 -21.04
C THR A 79 12.81 -5.98 -19.91
N ARG A 80 11.53 -5.89 -20.24
CA ARG A 80 10.46 -5.68 -19.26
C ARG A 80 10.12 -6.97 -18.55
N VAL A 81 10.13 -6.94 -17.22
CA VAL A 81 9.65 -8.03 -16.37
C VAL A 81 8.26 -7.67 -15.85
N THR A 82 7.37 -8.67 -15.79
CA THR A 82 6.05 -8.58 -15.16
C THR A 82 5.77 -9.85 -14.38
N CYS A 83 4.94 -9.78 -13.34
CA CYS A 83 4.47 -10.95 -12.60
C CYS A 83 2.98 -11.16 -12.87
N GLY A 84 2.62 -12.18 -13.66
CA GLY A 84 1.23 -12.37 -14.09
C GLY A 84 0.63 -11.18 -14.86
N GLY A 85 1.47 -10.37 -15.51
CA GLY A 85 1.07 -9.11 -16.17
C GLY A 85 1.17 -7.86 -15.29
N ALA A 86 1.28 -8.00 -13.96
CA ALA A 86 1.48 -6.87 -13.06
C ALA A 86 2.90 -6.28 -13.21
N PRO A 87 3.05 -4.95 -13.15
CA PRO A 87 4.37 -4.33 -13.16
C PRO A 87 5.14 -4.65 -11.88
N VAL A 88 6.45 -4.75 -12.00
CA VAL A 88 7.33 -5.09 -10.89
C VAL A 88 8.42 -4.04 -10.70
N PHE A 89 8.93 -3.95 -9.48
CA PHE A 89 10.14 -3.21 -9.16
C PHE A 89 11.32 -4.16 -9.20
N ILE A 90 12.33 -3.89 -10.02
CA ILE A 90 13.57 -4.67 -10.08
C ILE A 90 14.52 -4.20 -8.97
N TRP A 91 14.91 -5.13 -8.08
CA TRP A 91 15.88 -4.85 -7.03
C TRP A 91 17.31 -4.75 -7.60
N PRO A 92 18.19 -3.93 -7.00
CA PRO A 92 19.63 -3.95 -7.28
C PRO A 92 20.27 -5.32 -7.01
N GLY A 93 21.51 -5.51 -7.47
CA GLY A 93 22.27 -6.76 -7.29
C GLY A 93 22.39 -7.61 -8.56
N GLY A 94 23.08 -8.74 -8.46
CA GLY A 94 23.51 -9.54 -9.63
C GLY A 94 22.45 -10.49 -10.23
N GLY A 95 21.31 -10.68 -9.58
CA GLY A 95 20.22 -11.54 -10.06
C GLY A 95 18.99 -10.76 -10.50
N ILE A 96 17.98 -11.47 -11.02
CA ILE A 96 16.65 -10.88 -11.28
C ILE A 96 15.81 -11.08 -10.02
N THR A 97 15.96 -10.15 -9.07
CA THR A 97 15.09 -10.05 -7.90
C THR A 97 14.08 -8.94 -8.14
N PHE A 98 12.81 -9.19 -7.84
CA PHE A 98 11.75 -8.23 -8.07
C PHE A 98 10.73 -8.21 -6.93
N MET A 99 10.00 -7.11 -6.84
CA MET A 99 8.88 -6.90 -5.93
C MET A 99 7.64 -6.55 -6.73
N VAL A 100 6.48 -7.07 -6.34
CA VAL A 100 5.20 -6.82 -6.99
C VAL A 100 4.10 -6.56 -5.97
N ASP A 101 3.20 -5.65 -6.31
CA ASP A 101 1.94 -5.44 -5.59
C ASP A 101 0.96 -6.56 -5.95
N VAL A 102 0.63 -7.38 -4.95
CA VAL A 102 -0.22 -8.56 -5.11
C VAL A 102 -1.63 -8.19 -5.58
N THR A 103 -2.13 -7.00 -5.22
CA THR A 103 -3.48 -6.55 -5.60
C THR A 103 -3.65 -6.36 -7.11
N ARG A 104 -2.53 -6.28 -7.85
CA ARG A 104 -2.49 -6.11 -9.30
C ARG A 104 -2.29 -7.41 -10.06
N MET A 105 -2.09 -8.52 -9.34
CA MET A 105 -1.88 -9.83 -9.93
C MET A 105 -3.23 -10.52 -10.19
N PRO A 106 -3.30 -11.46 -11.15
CA PRO A 106 -4.50 -12.26 -11.36
C PRO A 106 -4.91 -13.06 -10.12
N ASP A 107 -6.20 -13.38 -10.02
CA ASP A 107 -6.70 -14.28 -8.97
C ASP A 107 -5.96 -15.63 -8.99
N ARG A 108 -5.70 -16.17 -7.81
CA ARG A 108 -5.00 -17.45 -7.62
C ARG A 108 -3.62 -17.50 -8.30
N ALA A 109 -2.93 -16.37 -8.39
CA ALA A 109 -1.60 -16.29 -9.01
C ALA A 109 -0.48 -17.01 -8.24
N PHE A 110 -0.74 -17.46 -7.01
CA PHE A 110 0.25 -18.15 -6.18
C PHE A 110 -0.02 -19.64 -6.12
N GLY A 111 1.04 -20.41 -6.35
CA GLY A 111 1.10 -21.84 -6.08
C GLY A 111 2.38 -22.15 -5.30
N TYR A 112 2.37 -23.26 -4.57
CA TYR A 112 3.54 -23.76 -3.88
C TYR A 112 3.76 -25.20 -4.31
N VAL A 113 5.03 -25.54 -4.54
CA VAL A 113 5.46 -26.92 -4.74
C VAL A 113 6.36 -27.24 -3.55
N PRO A 114 6.02 -28.24 -2.72
CA PRO A 114 6.93 -28.71 -1.69
C PRO A 114 8.21 -29.22 -2.36
N THR A 115 9.33 -28.60 -2.03
CA THR A 115 10.64 -29.19 -2.31
C THR A 115 10.91 -30.32 -1.30
N PRO A 116 11.42 -31.49 -1.75
CA PRO A 116 11.85 -32.58 -0.88
C PRO A 116 12.94 -32.17 0.13
#